data_AF-A0A8T4QEZ4-F1
#
_entry.id   AF-A0A8T4QEZ4-F1
#
_cell.length_a   1.000
_cell.length_b   1.000
_cell.length_c   1.000
_cell.angle_alpha   90.00
_cell.angle_beta   90.00
_cell.angle_gamma   90.00
#
_symmetry.space_group_name_H-M   'P 1'
#
loop_
_entity.id
_entity.type
_entity.pdbx_description
1 polymer ?
#
loop_
_entity_poly.entity_id
_entity_poly.type
_entity_poly.pdbx_seq_one_letter_code
_entity_poly.pdbx_strand_id
1 'polypeptide(L)'
;MPNKAFLIDRDGVINKQPVVKDQTKAYLTKKEQIELIEGSAEAIKILNDNGFKTILITNQSPVGRGIITESEAIEINNEIINKIKEKGGIIHETFFCMHNLNEGCNCRKPKIGLILNAEKKYSLDPLKSYVIGDKTTDIKAGKDAGYNTILVNTGYGGKDGIEKIQADYNSKNLLTAVKEIILKNKEKKAWVTGAGGHMGQHLTRFLLDKGYRVLATYYKPTTDINDLPKEAQIKECDIRNRNLVKKFMKEFQPDEIYHLAAQSYPTVSWENPWYTIETNVLGSINIFEAVKELKLNCKIMNACTSGEYGFVNEDQTPIKESMDKKPLHPYGCSKLCQEALAYQYYKNFGIHILTFRIFNTTGPHKVNDVCADFVQRLITMEKDTTKEKILRTGTLETRRAITDVRDLIKAFHIGLEKCPPGEVYNLSGEHVYKIEEIVELLRKLVNFKFEQWTDPKLLRPTDEPIIYGDSTKFKSITGWKQEIPIEQTLTDMLNFWRTKL
;
A
#
# COMPACT_ATOMS: atom_id res chain seq x y z
N MET A 1 -14.06 10.36 -12.25
CA MET A 1 -13.88 9.85 -10.87
C MET A 1 -14.64 10.76 -9.94
N PRO A 2 -15.31 10.24 -8.89
CA PRO A 2 -16.01 11.11 -7.95
C PRO A 2 -15.01 11.99 -7.19
N ASN A 3 -15.38 13.24 -6.94
CA ASN A 3 -14.49 14.24 -6.34
C ASN A 3 -14.47 14.09 -4.81
N LYS A 4 -13.31 14.33 -4.19
CA LYS A 4 -13.17 14.40 -2.73
C LYS A 4 -13.26 15.85 -2.26
N ALA A 5 -13.97 16.10 -1.16
CA ALA A 5 -14.19 17.46 -0.67
C ALA A 5 -14.13 17.59 0.86
N PHE A 6 -13.87 18.81 1.30
CA PHE A 6 -14.19 19.29 2.64
C PHE A 6 -15.36 20.27 2.53
N LEU A 7 -16.46 19.93 3.19
CA LEU A 7 -17.61 20.80 3.40
C LEU A 7 -17.42 21.46 4.77
N ILE A 8 -17.16 22.75 4.77
CA ILE A 8 -16.61 23.49 5.91
C ILE A 8 -17.68 24.46 6.40
N ASP A 9 -18.02 24.42 7.70
CA ASP A 9 -18.83 25.49 8.29
C ASP A 9 -18.04 26.81 8.32
N ARG A 10 -18.75 27.94 8.28
CA ARG A 10 -18.11 29.25 8.23
C ARG A 10 -17.70 29.74 9.63
N ASP A 11 -18.65 29.76 10.56
CA ASP A 11 -18.56 30.54 11.80
C ASP A 11 -18.19 29.64 12.97
N GLY A 12 -16.98 29.80 13.50
CA GLY A 12 -16.41 28.89 14.48
C GLY A 12 -15.40 27.91 13.88
N VAL A 13 -15.27 27.85 12.54
CA VAL A 13 -14.27 27.01 11.86
C VAL A 13 -13.31 27.83 10.99
N ILE A 14 -13.83 28.70 10.11
CA ILE A 14 -13.01 29.59 9.27
C ILE A 14 -12.90 30.98 9.90
N ASN A 15 -14.05 31.55 10.27
CA ASN A 15 -14.20 32.88 10.85
C ASN A 15 -14.54 32.76 12.34
N LYS A 16 -14.04 33.66 13.17
CA LYS A 16 -14.42 33.72 14.58
C LYS A 16 -15.89 34.12 14.71
N GLN A 17 -16.58 33.55 15.68
CA GLN A 17 -17.92 34.03 16.01
C GLN A 17 -17.83 35.45 16.60
N PRO A 18 -18.73 36.36 16.20
CA PRO A 18 -18.75 37.71 16.76
C PRO A 18 -18.92 37.68 18.27
N VAL A 19 -18.08 38.41 19.00
CA VAL A 19 -18.17 38.53 20.45
C VAL A 19 -19.27 39.52 20.79
N VAL A 20 -20.39 39.02 21.33
CA VAL A 20 -21.53 39.84 21.79
C VAL A 20 -21.95 39.40 23.19
N LYS A 21 -22.58 40.32 23.95
CA LYS A 21 -23.05 40.06 25.33
C LYS A 21 -24.04 38.90 25.42
N ASP A 22 -24.83 38.67 24.38
CA ASP A 22 -25.76 37.56 24.24
C ASP A 22 -25.32 36.69 23.05
N GLN A 23 -24.69 35.54 23.34
CA GLN A 23 -24.18 34.64 22.30
C GLN A 23 -25.28 34.14 21.35
N THR A 24 -26.57 34.18 21.74
CA THR A 24 -27.68 33.83 20.84
C THR A 24 -27.93 34.87 19.74
N LYS A 25 -27.26 36.03 19.84
CA LYS A 25 -27.29 37.14 18.88
C LYS A 25 -25.94 37.40 18.20
N ALA A 26 -25.00 36.46 18.30
CA ALA A 26 -23.66 36.54 17.71
C ALA A 26 -23.71 36.33 16.19
N TYR A 27 -24.24 37.32 15.47
CA TYR A 27 -24.36 37.28 14.01
C TYR A 27 -23.33 38.17 13.36
N LEU A 28 -22.68 37.63 12.32
CA LEU A 28 -21.81 38.39 11.45
C LEU A 28 -22.69 39.20 10.49
N THR A 29 -22.86 40.49 10.78
CA THR A 29 -23.76 41.39 10.04
C THR A 29 -23.01 42.46 9.26
N LYS A 30 -21.71 42.66 9.51
CA LYS A 30 -20.88 43.62 8.80
C LYS A 30 -19.50 43.06 8.45
N LYS A 31 -18.86 43.61 7.42
CA LYS A 31 -17.55 43.17 6.92
C LYS A 31 -16.44 43.42 7.94
N GLU A 32 -16.55 44.47 8.74
CA GLU A 32 -15.55 44.85 9.75
C GLU A 32 -15.48 43.84 10.91
N GLN A 33 -16.49 42.99 11.05
CA GLN A 33 -16.53 41.94 12.07
C GLN A 33 -15.83 40.64 11.62
N ILE A 34 -15.35 40.59 10.37
CA ILE A 34 -14.67 39.41 9.83
C ILE A 34 -13.29 39.30 10.47
N GLU A 35 -13.07 38.20 11.19
CA GLU A 35 -11.80 37.86 11.79
C GLU A 35 -11.53 36.37 11.57
N LEU A 36 -10.62 36.07 10.63
CA LEU A 36 -10.27 34.67 10.35
C LEU A 36 -9.62 34.01 11.56
N ILE A 37 -10.04 32.78 11.85
CA ILE A 37 -9.35 31.92 12.81
C ILE A 37 -7.94 31.65 12.29
N GLU A 38 -6.95 31.75 13.17
CA GLU A 38 -5.55 31.55 12.83
C GLU A 38 -5.34 30.18 12.14
N GLY A 39 -4.65 30.21 10.99
CA GLY A 39 -4.37 29.02 10.19
C GLY A 39 -5.53 28.52 9.32
N SER A 40 -6.74 29.11 9.38
CA SER A 40 -7.88 28.62 8.60
C SER A 40 -7.66 28.74 7.09
N ALA A 41 -7.09 29.85 6.62
CA ALA A 41 -6.76 30.05 5.21
C ALA A 41 -5.60 29.15 4.75
N GLU A 42 -4.57 28.95 5.60
CA GLU A 42 -3.48 27.99 5.34
C GLU A 42 -4.04 26.57 5.19
N ALA A 43 -4.96 26.17 6.06
CA ALA A 43 -5.59 24.86 6.03
C ALA A 43 -6.33 24.62 4.70
N ILE A 44 -7.09 25.62 4.23
CA ILE A 44 -7.79 25.55 2.94
C ILE A 44 -6.79 25.41 1.79
N LYS A 45 -5.69 26.16 1.81
CA LYS A 45 -4.63 26.01 0.82
C LYS A 45 -4.08 24.59 0.80
N ILE A 46 -3.74 24.02 1.96
CA ILE A 46 -3.21 22.65 2.06
C ILE A 46 -4.23 21.64 1.49
N LEU A 47 -5.52 21.81 1.75
CA LEU A 47 -6.57 20.97 1.16
C LEU A 47 -6.57 21.06 -0.37
N ASN A 48 -6.50 22.27 -0.92
CA ASN A 48 -6.48 22.48 -2.37
C ASN A 48 -5.23 21.88 -3.01
N ASP A 49 -4.05 22.06 -2.41
CA ASP A 49 -2.78 21.48 -2.87
C ASP A 49 -2.82 19.95 -2.89
N ASN A 50 -3.67 19.32 -2.06
CA ASN A 50 -3.86 17.86 -1.97
C ASN A 50 -5.08 17.36 -2.76
N GLY A 51 -5.60 18.19 -3.67
CA GLY A 51 -6.67 17.83 -4.61
C GLY A 51 -8.06 17.71 -3.99
N PHE A 52 -8.30 18.31 -2.81
CA PHE A 52 -9.64 18.41 -2.24
C PHE A 52 -10.37 19.65 -2.77
N LYS A 53 -11.65 19.47 -3.10
CA LYS A 53 -12.59 20.58 -3.20
C LYS A 53 -12.90 21.11 -1.80
N THR A 54 -13.12 22.39 -1.70
CA THR A 54 -13.35 23.12 -0.45
C THR A 54 -14.63 23.92 -0.64
N ILE A 55 -15.68 23.52 0.06
CA ILE A 55 -17.04 24.02 -0.14
C ILE A 55 -17.52 24.58 1.19
N LEU A 56 -17.96 25.83 1.19
CA LEU A 56 -18.49 26.48 2.38
C LEU A 56 -19.97 26.09 2.55
N ILE A 57 -20.36 25.59 3.72
CA ILE A 57 -21.75 25.26 4.07
C ILE A 57 -22.17 25.97 5.36
N THR A 58 -23.04 26.97 5.29
CA THR A 58 -23.34 27.82 6.47
C THR A 58 -24.82 28.11 6.69
N ASN A 59 -25.23 28.18 7.96
CA ASN A 59 -26.58 28.59 8.39
C ASN A 59 -26.58 30.13 8.59
N GLN A 60 -27.11 30.90 7.63
CA GLN A 60 -27.21 32.36 7.70
C GLN A 60 -28.59 32.83 8.16
N SER A 61 -28.99 32.44 9.38
CA SER A 61 -30.27 32.87 9.99
C SER A 61 -30.51 34.38 10.12
N PRO A 62 -29.50 35.29 10.12
CA PRO A 62 -29.77 36.73 10.11
C PRO A 62 -30.65 37.20 8.95
N VAL A 63 -30.57 36.54 7.79
CA VAL A 63 -31.35 36.89 6.60
C VAL A 63 -32.83 36.62 6.81
N GLY A 64 -33.21 35.39 7.17
CA GLY A 64 -34.61 35.02 7.46
C GLY A 64 -35.18 35.65 8.75
N ARG A 65 -34.38 36.43 9.47
CA ARG A 65 -34.80 37.26 10.61
C ARG A 65 -34.90 38.75 10.25
N GLY A 66 -34.59 39.14 9.02
CA GLY A 66 -34.62 40.53 8.56
C GLY A 66 -33.52 41.41 9.17
N ILE A 67 -32.44 40.82 9.70
CA ILE A 67 -31.34 41.58 10.32
C ILE A 67 -30.38 42.13 9.25
N ILE A 68 -30.16 41.34 8.19
CA ILE A 68 -29.41 41.73 6.99
C ILE A 68 -30.14 41.19 5.76
N THR A 69 -29.90 41.81 4.61
CA THR A 69 -30.35 41.38 3.30
C THR A 69 -29.53 40.20 2.76
N GLU A 70 -30.08 39.49 1.77
CA GLU A 70 -29.34 38.44 1.05
C GLU A 70 -28.08 38.98 0.38
N SER A 71 -28.15 40.18 -0.22
CA SER A 71 -26.98 40.84 -0.83
C SER A 71 -25.87 41.11 0.18
N GLU A 72 -26.21 41.60 1.38
CA GLU A 72 -25.24 41.83 2.45
C GLU A 72 -24.60 40.52 2.92
N ALA A 73 -25.39 39.45 3.04
CA ALA A 73 -24.87 38.13 3.41
C ALA A 73 -23.90 37.56 2.36
N ILE A 74 -24.20 37.74 1.07
CA ILE A 74 -23.33 37.36 -0.05
C ILE A 74 -22.03 38.17 -0.02
N GLU A 75 -22.13 39.48 0.20
CA GLU A 75 -20.95 40.35 0.31
C GLU A 75 -20.02 39.96 1.45
N ILE A 76 -20.56 39.60 2.62
CA ILE A 76 -19.79 39.10 3.75
C ILE A 76 -19.08 37.78 3.40
N ASN A 77 -19.77 36.86 2.72
CA ASN A 77 -19.17 35.60 2.29
C ASN A 77 -18.03 35.84 1.28
N ASN A 78 -18.25 36.72 0.31
CA ASN A 78 -17.24 37.07 -0.68
C ASN A 78 -15.99 37.71 -0.05
N GLU A 79 -16.18 38.55 0.97
CA GLU A 79 -15.05 39.14 1.71
C GLU A 79 -14.22 38.08 2.45
N ILE A 80 -14.86 37.09 3.08
CA ILE A 80 -14.16 35.95 3.69
C ILE A 80 -13.39 35.15 2.63
N ILE A 81 -14.02 34.86 1.48
CA ILE A 81 -13.40 34.14 0.36
C ILE A 81 -12.19 34.90 -0.18
N ASN A 82 -12.28 36.23 -0.30
CA ASN A 82 -11.17 37.08 -0.75
C ASN A 82 -9.99 37.00 0.22
N LYS A 83 -10.22 37.12 1.54
CA LYS A 83 -9.16 36.99 2.55
C LYS A 83 -8.49 35.62 2.52
N ILE A 84 -9.24 34.55 2.24
CA ILE A 84 -8.68 33.19 2.07
C ILE A 84 -7.83 33.13 0.79
N LYS A 85 -8.31 33.72 -0.30
CA LYS A 85 -7.63 33.77 -1.60
C LYS A 85 -6.32 34.53 -1.55
N GLU A 86 -6.25 35.63 -0.80
CA GLU A 86 -5.00 36.37 -0.56
C GLU A 86 -3.91 35.51 0.12
N LYS A 87 -4.31 34.47 0.84
CA LYS A 87 -3.40 33.48 1.45
C LYS A 87 -3.21 32.23 0.60
N GLY A 88 -3.69 32.24 -0.64
CA GLY A 88 -3.57 31.14 -1.61
C GLY A 88 -4.59 30.01 -1.45
N GLY A 89 -5.54 30.12 -0.51
CA GLY A 89 -6.64 29.16 -0.40
C GLY A 89 -7.73 29.44 -1.43
N ILE A 90 -8.46 28.42 -1.85
CA ILE A 90 -9.57 28.53 -2.79
C ILE A 90 -10.81 27.99 -2.10
N ILE A 91 -11.92 28.72 -2.13
CA ILE A 91 -13.26 28.18 -1.85
C ILE A 91 -13.94 28.00 -3.20
N HIS A 92 -14.32 26.76 -3.52
CA HIS A 92 -14.87 26.41 -4.82
C HIS A 92 -16.35 26.78 -4.95
N GLU A 93 -17.09 26.76 -3.84
CA GLU A 93 -18.50 27.10 -3.80
C GLU A 93 -18.95 27.45 -2.39
N THR A 94 -20.01 28.25 -2.30
CA THR A 94 -20.73 28.49 -1.05
C THR A 94 -22.19 28.07 -1.17
N PHE A 95 -22.64 27.17 -0.30
CA PHE A 95 -24.04 26.88 -0.09
C PHE A 95 -24.46 27.40 1.28
N PHE A 96 -25.52 28.21 1.34
CA PHE A 96 -25.98 28.80 2.58
C PHE A 96 -27.50 28.70 2.70
N CYS A 97 -27.97 28.55 3.94
CA CYS A 97 -29.39 28.49 4.25
C CYS A 97 -29.82 29.80 4.92
N MET A 98 -30.75 30.53 4.31
CA MET A 98 -31.22 31.84 4.78
C MET A 98 -32.40 31.76 5.74
N HIS A 99 -33.08 30.61 5.82
CA HIS A 99 -34.31 30.45 6.57
C HIS A 99 -34.13 30.49 8.09
N ASN A 100 -35.15 30.97 8.80
CA ASN A 100 -35.24 30.91 10.25
C ASN A 100 -35.67 29.51 10.76
N LEU A 101 -35.79 29.33 12.08
CA LEU A 101 -36.11 28.03 12.69
C LEU A 101 -37.55 27.54 12.41
N ASN A 102 -38.49 28.45 12.16
CA ASN A 102 -39.91 28.16 12.04
C ASN A 102 -40.35 27.85 10.61
N GLU A 103 -39.48 28.06 9.62
CA GLU A 103 -39.79 27.90 8.19
C GLU A 103 -39.72 26.45 7.70
N GLY A 104 -39.31 25.48 8.54
CA GLY A 104 -39.39 24.05 8.23
C GLY A 104 -38.55 23.58 7.04
N CYS A 105 -37.49 24.31 6.67
CA CYS A 105 -36.69 24.01 5.48
C CYS A 105 -35.80 22.75 5.61
N ASN A 106 -35.44 22.16 4.47
CA ASN A 106 -34.52 21.02 4.39
C ASN A 106 -33.04 21.42 4.29
N CYS A 107 -32.71 22.71 4.12
CA CYS A 107 -31.32 23.16 4.00
C CYS A 107 -30.62 23.36 5.34
N ARG A 108 -31.35 23.77 6.38
CA ARG A 108 -30.73 24.21 7.64
C ARG A 108 -30.15 23.02 8.39
N LYS A 109 -28.84 23.02 8.62
CA LYS A 109 -28.17 22.01 9.46
C LYS A 109 -28.86 21.99 10.84
N PRO A 110 -29.26 20.81 11.38
CA PRO A 110 -28.72 19.47 11.08
C PRO A 110 -29.32 18.73 9.86
N LYS A 111 -30.25 19.33 9.11
CA LYS A 111 -30.70 18.73 7.84
C LYS A 111 -29.58 18.72 6.80
N ILE A 112 -29.65 17.76 5.87
CA ILE A 112 -28.59 17.45 4.93
C ILE A 112 -28.66 18.21 3.59
N GLY A 113 -29.63 19.11 3.40
CA GLY A 113 -29.91 19.71 2.09
C GLY A 113 -28.73 20.45 1.47
N LEU A 114 -27.94 21.20 2.26
CA LEU A 114 -26.74 21.87 1.75
C LEU A 114 -25.66 20.87 1.29
N ILE A 115 -25.51 19.75 2.01
CA ILE A 115 -24.55 18.70 1.69
C ILE A 115 -24.96 17.99 0.40
N LEU A 116 -26.23 17.61 0.26
CA LEU A 116 -26.75 16.98 -0.95
C LEU A 116 -26.63 17.87 -2.19
N ASN A 117 -26.81 19.18 -2.04
CA ASN A 117 -26.61 20.13 -3.13
C ASN A 117 -25.15 20.16 -3.59
N ALA A 118 -24.20 20.18 -2.65
CA ALA A 118 -22.77 20.11 -2.95
C ALA A 118 -22.39 18.76 -3.59
N GLU A 119 -22.90 17.67 -3.06
CA GLU A 119 -22.70 16.31 -3.56
C GLU A 119 -23.15 16.17 -5.02
N LYS A 120 -24.39 16.62 -5.30
CA LYS A 120 -24.96 16.57 -6.65
C LYS A 120 -24.17 17.44 -7.63
N LYS A 121 -23.83 18.67 -7.24
CA LYS A 121 -23.13 19.62 -8.14
C LYS A 121 -21.72 19.14 -8.49
N TYR A 122 -21.00 18.58 -7.51
CA TYR A 122 -19.59 18.22 -7.69
C TYR A 122 -19.34 16.72 -7.84
N SER A 123 -20.40 15.89 -7.86
CA SER A 123 -20.30 14.42 -7.89
C SER A 123 -19.34 13.92 -6.79
N LEU A 124 -19.62 14.30 -5.55
CA LEU A 124 -18.74 14.02 -4.41
C LEU A 124 -18.81 12.55 -3.99
N ASP A 125 -17.69 12.00 -3.50
CA ASP A 125 -17.63 10.70 -2.81
C ASP A 125 -17.71 10.93 -1.29
N PRO A 126 -18.84 10.61 -0.62
CA PRO A 126 -19.00 10.82 0.82
C PRO A 126 -17.93 10.10 1.66
N LEU A 127 -17.50 8.90 1.23
CA LEU A 127 -16.54 8.08 1.97
C LEU A 127 -15.13 8.67 1.96
N LYS A 128 -14.83 9.51 0.96
CA LYS A 128 -13.54 10.22 0.82
C LYS A 128 -13.63 11.71 1.13
N SER A 129 -14.79 12.17 1.60
CA SER A 129 -15.08 13.56 1.88
C SER A 129 -15.38 13.77 3.35
N TYR A 130 -15.30 15.03 3.78
CA TYR A 130 -15.39 15.41 5.18
C TYR A 130 -16.37 16.56 5.36
N VAL A 131 -17.15 16.51 6.43
CA VAL A 131 -17.89 17.64 6.97
C VAL A 131 -17.19 18.10 8.24
N ILE A 132 -16.83 19.38 8.30
CA ILE A 132 -16.18 19.98 9.47
C ILE A 132 -16.99 21.15 10.01
N GLY A 133 -17.24 21.11 11.32
CA GLY A 133 -18.06 22.09 12.03
C GLY A 133 -17.62 22.25 13.47
N ASP A 134 -18.10 23.29 14.13
CA ASP A 134 -17.91 23.52 15.56
C ASP A 134 -19.13 23.13 16.40
N LYS A 135 -20.29 22.89 15.76
CA LYS A 135 -21.55 22.54 16.42
C LYS A 135 -21.91 21.08 16.23
N THR A 136 -22.68 20.53 17.18
CA THR A 136 -23.21 19.16 17.07
C THR A 136 -24.17 19.00 15.90
N THR A 137 -24.84 20.09 15.49
CA THR A 137 -25.71 20.10 14.30
C THR A 137 -24.95 19.88 12.98
N ASP A 138 -23.71 20.36 12.85
CA ASP A 138 -22.87 20.11 11.67
C ASP A 138 -22.49 18.63 11.57
N ILE A 139 -22.11 18.05 12.72
CA ILE A 139 -21.74 16.65 12.84
C ILE A 139 -22.93 15.76 12.51
N LYS A 140 -24.13 16.09 13.02
CA LYS A 140 -25.35 15.35 12.68
C LYS A 140 -25.65 15.38 11.19
N ALA A 141 -25.55 16.55 10.55
CA ALA A 141 -25.75 16.67 9.11
C ALA A 141 -24.75 15.82 8.32
N GLY A 142 -23.47 15.86 8.69
CA GLY A 142 -22.43 15.06 8.03
C GLY A 142 -22.65 13.56 8.18
N LYS A 143 -22.98 13.07 9.38
CA LYS A 143 -23.27 11.66 9.62
C LYS A 143 -24.49 11.17 8.87
N ASP A 144 -25.57 11.93 8.89
CA ASP A 144 -26.81 11.58 8.18
C ASP A 144 -26.62 11.55 6.66
N ALA A 145 -25.68 12.34 6.14
CA ALA A 145 -25.29 12.33 4.73
C ALA A 145 -24.23 11.27 4.38
N GLY A 146 -23.69 10.52 5.35
CA GLY A 146 -22.68 9.49 5.14
C GLY A 146 -21.24 9.99 4.94
N TYR A 147 -20.93 11.22 5.37
CA TYR A 147 -19.60 11.81 5.31
C TYR A 147 -18.80 11.51 6.57
N ASN A 148 -17.47 11.54 6.45
CA ASN A 148 -16.61 11.59 7.63
C ASN A 148 -16.79 12.93 8.35
N THR A 149 -16.90 12.92 9.66
CA THR A 149 -17.20 14.12 10.46
C THR A 149 -16.05 14.55 11.35
N ILE A 150 -15.78 15.85 11.37
CA ILE A 150 -14.72 16.45 12.17
C ILE A 150 -15.33 17.56 13.02
N LEU A 151 -15.19 17.44 14.34
CA LEU A 151 -15.54 18.50 15.27
C LEU A 151 -14.27 19.29 15.64
N VAL A 152 -14.31 20.61 15.45
CA VAL A 152 -13.24 21.49 15.92
C VAL A 152 -13.57 22.10 17.27
N ASN A 153 -12.55 22.31 18.10
CA ASN A 153 -12.71 22.91 19.43
C ASN A 153 -12.82 24.45 19.42
N THR A 154 -12.69 25.08 18.26
CA THR A 154 -13.01 26.50 18.05
C THR A 154 -14.52 26.72 18.07
N GLY A 155 -14.98 27.96 18.26
CA GLY A 155 -16.42 28.26 18.32
C GLY A 155 -17.12 27.55 19.49
N TYR A 156 -18.19 26.81 19.22
CA TYR A 156 -18.93 26.06 20.25
C TYR A 156 -18.20 24.81 20.75
N GLY A 157 -17.27 24.24 19.98
CA GLY A 157 -16.56 23.02 20.38
C GLY A 157 -17.46 21.85 20.77
N GLY A 158 -18.62 21.71 20.11
CA GLY A 158 -19.64 20.69 20.40
C GLY A 158 -20.45 20.92 21.68
N LYS A 159 -20.34 22.09 22.31
CA LYS A 159 -21.06 22.45 23.55
C LYS A 159 -22.33 23.26 23.30
N ASP A 160 -22.92 23.15 22.11
CA ASP A 160 -24.16 23.83 21.74
C ASP A 160 -25.40 23.21 22.38
N GLY A 161 -25.31 21.97 22.89
CA GLY A 161 -26.37 21.32 23.67
C GLY A 161 -27.59 20.89 22.85
N ILE A 162 -27.46 20.85 21.52
CA ILE A 162 -28.58 20.57 20.59
C ILE A 162 -28.68 19.07 20.30
N GLU A 163 -27.59 18.44 19.86
CA GLU A 163 -27.57 17.02 19.48
C GLU A 163 -26.63 16.21 20.38
N LYS A 164 -27.04 15.00 20.77
CA LYS A 164 -26.17 14.03 21.47
C LYS A 164 -25.47 13.13 20.44
N ILE A 165 -24.38 13.62 19.86
CA ILE A 165 -23.64 12.93 18.79
C ILE A 165 -22.13 13.09 18.94
N GLN A 166 -21.39 12.06 18.55
CA GLN A 166 -19.92 12.07 18.54
C GLN A 166 -19.42 12.14 17.08
N ALA A 167 -18.48 13.04 16.80
CA ALA A 167 -17.79 13.10 15.51
C ALA A 167 -16.78 11.95 15.34
N ASP A 168 -16.42 11.64 14.10
CA ASP A 168 -15.42 10.59 13.80
C ASP A 168 -14.00 11.06 14.17
N TYR A 169 -13.77 12.36 14.09
CA TYR A 169 -12.53 13.01 14.48
C TYR A 169 -12.82 14.26 15.32
N ASN A 170 -11.94 14.53 16.29
CA ASN A 170 -11.94 15.77 17.07
C ASN A 170 -10.58 16.44 16.91
N SER A 171 -10.55 17.75 16.68
CA SER A 171 -9.30 18.47 16.52
C SER A 171 -9.36 19.88 17.09
N LYS A 172 -8.20 20.49 17.33
CA LYS A 172 -8.12 21.81 17.97
C LYS A 172 -8.75 22.92 17.11
N ASN A 173 -8.45 22.92 15.82
CA ASN A 173 -8.92 23.90 14.83
C ASN A 173 -8.84 23.28 13.42
N LEU A 174 -9.28 24.03 12.41
CA LEU A 174 -9.26 23.59 11.00
C LEU A 174 -7.85 23.18 10.54
N LEU A 175 -6.80 23.94 10.88
CA LEU A 175 -5.43 23.66 10.44
C LEU A 175 -4.89 22.34 11.01
N THR A 176 -5.07 22.11 12.30
CA THR A 176 -4.65 20.86 12.94
C THR A 176 -5.40 19.68 12.33
N ALA A 177 -6.72 19.82 12.12
CA ALA A 177 -7.52 18.74 11.54
C ALA A 177 -7.07 18.39 10.12
N VAL A 178 -6.82 19.41 9.28
CA VAL A 178 -6.33 19.22 7.91
C VAL A 178 -4.96 18.55 7.91
N LYS A 179 -4.03 18.99 8.76
CA LYS A 179 -2.69 18.38 8.87
C LYS A 179 -2.81 16.92 9.32
N GLU A 180 -3.59 16.61 10.33
CA GLU A 180 -3.81 15.25 10.82
C GLU A 180 -4.44 14.34 9.76
N ILE A 181 -5.45 14.82 9.04
CA ILE A 181 -6.15 14.03 8.03
C ILE A 181 -5.29 13.83 6.79
N ILE A 182 -4.55 14.84 6.35
CA ILE A 182 -3.64 14.70 5.21
C ILE A 182 -2.46 13.82 5.59
N LEU A 183 -1.92 13.91 6.81
CA LEU A 183 -0.86 13.01 7.29
C LEU A 183 -1.36 11.58 7.47
N LYS A 184 -2.58 11.37 7.99
CA LYS A 184 -3.20 10.03 8.05
C LYS A 184 -3.53 9.47 6.66
N ASN A 185 -4.01 10.31 5.74
CA ASN A 185 -4.19 9.94 4.33
C ASN A 185 -2.86 9.78 3.58
N LYS A 186 -1.71 10.11 4.20
CA LYS A 186 -0.37 9.82 3.69
C LYS A 186 0.19 8.49 4.20
N GLU A 187 -0.32 7.94 5.31
CA GLU A 187 0.11 6.62 5.79
C GLU A 187 -0.51 5.53 4.90
N LYS A 188 0.22 5.17 3.84
CA LYS A 188 -0.19 4.09 2.95
C LYS A 188 -0.26 2.77 3.71
N LYS A 189 -1.26 1.96 3.39
CA LYS A 189 -1.45 0.63 3.96
C LYS A 189 -1.00 -0.44 2.97
N ALA A 190 -0.06 -1.28 3.37
CA ALA A 190 0.38 -2.42 2.57
C ALA A 190 -0.03 -3.74 3.22
N TRP A 191 -0.61 -4.65 2.43
CA TRP A 191 -0.79 -6.04 2.83
C TRP A 191 0.25 -6.93 2.15
N VAL A 192 1.17 -7.49 2.93
CA VAL A 192 2.13 -8.50 2.48
C VAL A 192 1.57 -9.89 2.81
N THR A 193 1.15 -10.63 1.78
CA THR A 193 0.81 -12.06 1.94
C THR A 193 2.09 -12.90 1.81
N GLY A 194 2.22 -13.98 2.57
CA GLY A 194 3.45 -14.78 2.58
C GLY A 194 4.60 -14.08 3.32
N ALA A 195 4.28 -13.26 4.31
CA ALA A 195 5.25 -12.50 5.10
C ALA A 195 6.24 -13.40 5.86
N GLY A 196 5.81 -14.60 6.27
CA GLY A 196 6.66 -15.61 6.91
C GLY A 196 7.55 -16.41 5.96
N GLY A 197 7.92 -15.84 4.82
CA GLY A 197 8.87 -16.41 3.87
C GLY A 197 9.99 -15.43 3.56
N HIS A 198 11.01 -15.90 2.84
CA HIS A 198 12.23 -15.13 2.53
C HIS A 198 11.95 -13.70 2.06
N MET A 199 11.25 -13.51 0.94
CA MET A 199 10.95 -12.18 0.40
C MET A 199 10.02 -11.38 1.31
N GLY A 200 9.07 -12.06 1.96
CA GLY A 200 8.05 -11.44 2.81
C GLY A 200 8.63 -10.74 4.03
N GLN A 201 9.65 -11.32 4.67
CA GLN A 201 10.30 -10.69 5.83
C GLN A 201 11.02 -9.40 5.45
N HIS A 202 11.83 -9.44 4.39
CA HIS A 202 12.56 -8.27 3.90
C HIS A 202 11.60 -7.18 3.43
N LEU A 203 10.54 -7.55 2.71
CA LEU A 203 9.54 -6.60 2.23
C LEU A 203 8.77 -5.94 3.36
N THR A 204 8.39 -6.70 4.39
CA THR A 204 7.66 -6.15 5.56
C THR A 204 8.48 -5.07 6.24
N ARG A 205 9.77 -5.33 6.49
CA ARG A 205 10.67 -4.34 7.10
C ARG A 205 10.86 -3.11 6.20
N PHE A 206 11.14 -3.33 4.92
CA PHE A 206 11.30 -2.25 3.95
C PHE A 206 10.08 -1.31 3.89
N LEU A 207 8.87 -1.85 3.92
CA LEU A 207 7.65 -1.04 3.87
C LEU A 207 7.42 -0.26 5.17
N LEU A 208 7.69 -0.84 6.33
CA LEU A 208 7.65 -0.13 7.61
C LEU A 208 8.65 1.03 7.64
N ASP A 209 9.88 0.80 7.16
CA ASP A 209 10.91 1.84 7.04
C ASP A 209 10.50 2.97 6.07
N LYS A 210 9.63 2.67 5.10
CA LYS A 210 8.99 3.65 4.20
C LYS A 210 7.78 4.38 4.81
N GLY A 211 7.43 4.08 6.07
CA GLY A 211 6.31 4.68 6.76
C GLY A 211 4.95 4.10 6.38
N TYR A 212 4.91 2.88 5.82
CA TYR A 212 3.65 2.18 5.60
C TYR A 212 3.14 1.58 6.91
N ARG A 213 1.82 1.55 7.05
CA ARG A 213 1.17 0.61 7.96
C ARG A 213 1.09 -0.76 7.27
N VAL A 214 1.68 -1.79 7.87
CA VAL A 214 1.80 -3.11 7.23
C VAL A 214 0.93 -4.17 7.92
N LEU A 215 0.07 -4.82 7.16
CA LEU A 215 -0.53 -6.11 7.51
C LEU A 215 0.37 -7.21 6.94
N ALA A 216 0.95 -8.04 7.81
CA ALA A 216 1.86 -9.11 7.43
C ALA A 216 1.17 -10.45 7.70
N THR A 217 0.79 -11.19 6.66
CA THR A 217 0.11 -12.48 6.83
C THR A 217 0.95 -13.66 6.40
N TYR A 218 0.83 -14.76 7.14
CA TYR A 218 1.57 -15.99 6.90
C TYR A 218 0.68 -17.23 7.07
N TYR A 219 1.11 -18.35 6.49
CA TYR A 219 0.57 -19.68 6.75
C TYR A 219 1.69 -20.68 6.47
N LYS A 220 1.99 -21.57 7.43
CA LYS A 220 3.14 -22.51 7.36
C LYS A 220 4.46 -21.80 6.97
N PRO A 221 4.99 -20.91 7.81
CA PRO A 221 6.13 -20.07 7.47
C PRO A 221 7.39 -20.90 7.22
N THR A 222 8.26 -20.45 6.30
CA THR A 222 9.56 -21.08 5.99
C THR A 222 10.72 -20.41 6.72
N THR A 223 10.43 -19.38 7.50
CA THR A 223 11.36 -18.56 8.29
C THR A 223 10.80 -18.42 9.70
N ASP A 224 11.63 -18.09 10.68
CA ASP A 224 11.15 -17.82 12.04
C ASP A 224 10.22 -16.60 12.05
N ILE A 225 8.97 -16.80 12.49
CA ILE A 225 7.97 -15.72 12.48
C ILE A 225 8.33 -14.60 13.46
N ASN A 226 9.16 -14.88 14.46
CA ASN A 226 9.62 -13.89 15.43
C ASN A 226 10.63 -12.90 14.83
N ASP A 227 11.19 -13.20 13.65
CA ASP A 227 12.07 -12.27 12.92
C ASP A 227 11.30 -11.16 12.20
N LEU A 228 9.97 -11.28 12.08
CA LEU A 228 9.13 -10.21 11.56
C LEU A 228 9.08 -9.02 12.54
N PRO A 229 9.15 -7.76 12.04
CA PRO A 229 9.05 -6.58 12.89
C PRO A 229 7.73 -6.54 13.67
N LYS A 230 7.81 -6.21 14.97
CA LYS A 230 6.64 -6.18 15.88
C LYS A 230 5.68 -5.03 15.57
N GLU A 231 6.15 -4.04 14.84
CA GLU A 231 5.40 -2.88 14.35
C GLU A 231 4.39 -3.28 13.26
N ALA A 232 4.60 -4.41 12.57
CA ALA A 232 3.62 -4.94 11.63
C ALA A 232 2.43 -5.59 12.35
N GLN A 233 1.25 -5.49 11.74
CA GLN A 233 0.10 -6.28 12.16
C GLN A 233 0.27 -7.72 11.64
N ILE A 234 0.83 -8.60 12.46
CA ILE A 234 1.09 -10.00 12.09
C ILE A 234 -0.17 -10.84 12.33
N LYS A 235 -0.65 -11.56 11.29
CA LYS A 235 -1.81 -12.47 11.40
C LYS A 235 -1.60 -13.75 10.59
N GLU A 236 -2.07 -14.88 11.11
CA GLU A 236 -2.15 -16.10 10.30
C GLU A 236 -3.28 -15.98 9.26
N CYS A 237 -3.00 -16.35 8.02
CA CYS A 237 -3.96 -16.34 6.92
C CYS A 237 -3.58 -17.40 5.88
N ASP A 238 -4.35 -18.48 5.82
CA ASP A 238 -4.33 -19.35 4.65
C ASP A 238 -5.06 -18.66 3.49
N ILE A 239 -4.33 -18.36 2.41
CA ILE A 239 -4.86 -17.62 1.27
C ILE A 239 -5.98 -18.37 0.53
N ARG A 240 -6.09 -19.69 0.73
CA ARG A 240 -7.18 -20.51 0.19
C ARG A 240 -8.51 -20.24 0.88
N ASN A 241 -8.49 -19.66 2.09
CA ASN A 241 -9.70 -19.29 2.82
C ASN A 241 -10.26 -17.95 2.32
N ARG A 242 -11.16 -18.02 1.33
CA ARG A 242 -11.84 -16.86 0.72
C ARG A 242 -12.45 -15.90 1.74
N ASN A 243 -13.14 -16.43 2.75
CA ASN A 243 -13.85 -15.60 3.74
C ASN A 243 -12.87 -14.83 4.62
N LEU A 244 -11.77 -15.46 5.01
CA LEU A 244 -10.74 -14.81 5.82
C LEU A 244 -10.00 -13.73 5.02
N VAL A 245 -9.64 -14.01 3.76
CA VAL A 245 -9.04 -13.03 2.84
C VAL A 245 -9.94 -11.80 2.70
N LYS A 246 -11.23 -12.02 2.40
CA LYS A 246 -12.21 -10.93 2.28
C LYS A 246 -12.40 -10.15 3.59
N LYS A 247 -12.42 -10.85 4.73
CA LYS A 247 -12.49 -10.20 6.06
C LYS A 247 -11.30 -9.27 6.28
N PHE A 248 -10.07 -9.74 6.04
CA PHE A 248 -8.88 -8.91 6.21
C PHE A 248 -8.82 -7.74 5.24
N MET A 249 -9.23 -7.91 3.98
CA MET A 249 -9.37 -6.77 3.06
C MET A 249 -10.39 -5.75 3.55
N LYS A 250 -11.55 -6.19 4.02
CA LYS A 250 -12.61 -5.31 4.52
C LYS A 250 -12.15 -4.53 5.76
N GLU A 251 -11.46 -5.17 6.69
CA GLU A 251 -10.98 -4.54 7.92
C GLU A 251 -9.79 -3.60 7.67
N PHE A 252 -8.82 -4.04 6.87
CA PHE A 252 -7.55 -3.33 6.72
C PHE A 252 -7.62 -2.24 5.66
N GLN A 253 -8.37 -2.46 4.57
CA GLN A 253 -8.47 -1.58 3.40
C GLN A 253 -7.08 -1.20 2.83
N PRO A 254 -6.30 -2.17 2.30
CA PRO A 254 -4.96 -1.91 1.80
C PRO A 254 -4.97 -1.01 0.54
N ASP A 255 -4.01 -0.08 0.48
CA ASP A 255 -3.69 0.70 -0.73
C ASP A 255 -2.82 -0.12 -1.70
N GLU A 256 -1.95 -0.97 -1.14
CA GLU A 256 -1.05 -1.84 -1.89
C GLU A 256 -1.10 -3.27 -1.33
N ILE A 257 -1.14 -4.27 -2.21
CA ILE A 257 -1.03 -5.69 -1.85
C ILE A 257 0.21 -6.25 -2.53
N TYR A 258 1.07 -6.89 -1.75
CA TYR A 258 2.22 -7.64 -2.24
C TYR A 258 1.91 -9.13 -2.09
N HIS A 259 1.49 -9.75 -3.19
CA HIS A 259 1.03 -11.13 -3.19
C HIS A 259 2.20 -12.12 -3.34
N LEU A 260 2.84 -12.48 -2.21
CA LEU A 260 3.95 -13.44 -2.16
C LEU A 260 3.53 -14.83 -1.63
N ALA A 261 2.33 -14.98 -1.06
CA ALA A 261 1.83 -16.27 -0.59
C ALA A 261 1.70 -17.26 -1.74
N ALA A 262 2.41 -18.38 -1.66
CA ALA A 262 2.41 -19.41 -2.69
C ALA A 262 2.91 -20.75 -2.11
N GLN A 263 2.50 -21.85 -2.74
CA GLN A 263 3.36 -23.01 -2.85
C GLN A 263 4.44 -22.65 -3.87
N SER A 264 5.71 -22.67 -3.48
CA SER A 264 6.82 -22.14 -4.28
C SER A 264 7.87 -23.18 -4.71
N TYR A 265 7.63 -24.46 -4.44
CA TYR A 265 8.61 -25.53 -4.65
C TYR A 265 8.21 -26.45 -5.81
N PRO A 266 9.00 -26.52 -6.91
CA PRO A 266 8.74 -27.43 -8.01
C PRO A 266 8.62 -28.90 -7.58
N THR A 267 9.47 -29.36 -6.66
CA THR A 267 9.48 -30.74 -6.15
C THR A 267 8.15 -31.11 -5.50
N VAL A 268 7.69 -30.31 -4.54
CA VAL A 268 6.41 -30.51 -3.85
C VAL A 268 5.23 -30.39 -4.84
N SER A 269 5.37 -29.68 -5.95
CA SER A 269 4.30 -29.58 -6.95
C SER A 269 4.04 -30.87 -7.73
N TRP A 270 5.05 -31.76 -7.81
CA TRP A 270 4.86 -33.11 -8.35
C TRP A 270 4.18 -34.04 -7.34
N GLU A 271 4.54 -33.93 -6.07
CA GLU A 271 3.96 -34.73 -4.98
C GLU A 271 2.51 -34.33 -4.70
N ASN A 272 2.21 -33.02 -4.73
CA ASN A 272 0.89 -32.48 -4.45
C ASN A 272 0.52 -31.34 -5.42
N PRO A 273 0.18 -31.69 -6.68
CA PRO A 273 -0.22 -30.69 -7.67
C PRO A 273 -1.53 -30.01 -7.29
N TRP A 274 -2.44 -30.71 -6.60
CA TRP A 274 -3.71 -30.14 -6.14
C TRP A 274 -3.49 -28.98 -5.17
N TYR A 275 -2.69 -29.19 -4.12
CA TYR A 275 -2.33 -28.13 -3.16
C TYR A 275 -1.65 -26.94 -3.83
N THR A 276 -0.82 -27.20 -4.83
CA THR A 276 -0.12 -26.16 -5.59
C THR A 276 -1.10 -25.29 -6.37
N ILE A 277 -2.06 -25.90 -7.08
CA ILE A 277 -3.10 -25.19 -7.83
C ILE A 277 -4.05 -24.45 -6.89
N GLU A 278 -4.53 -25.07 -5.82
CA GLU A 278 -5.38 -24.40 -4.83
C GLU A 278 -4.70 -23.16 -4.25
N THR A 279 -3.44 -23.29 -3.84
CA THR A 279 -2.73 -22.20 -3.17
C THR A 279 -2.43 -21.06 -4.15
N ASN A 280 -1.86 -21.38 -5.31
CA ASN A 280 -1.36 -20.35 -6.24
C ASN A 280 -2.49 -19.77 -7.09
N VAL A 281 -3.39 -20.60 -7.62
CA VAL A 281 -4.47 -20.16 -8.51
C VAL A 281 -5.67 -19.68 -7.70
N LEU A 282 -6.28 -20.55 -6.88
CA LEU A 282 -7.49 -20.18 -6.13
C LEU A 282 -7.19 -19.13 -5.06
N GLY A 283 -6.01 -19.20 -4.42
CA GLY A 283 -5.53 -18.16 -3.51
C GLY A 283 -5.43 -16.78 -4.16
N SER A 284 -4.91 -16.71 -5.39
CA SER A 284 -4.85 -15.46 -6.16
C SER A 284 -6.25 -14.94 -6.51
N ILE A 285 -7.16 -15.83 -6.94
CA ILE A 285 -8.57 -15.47 -7.23
C ILE A 285 -9.23 -14.88 -5.98
N ASN A 286 -8.99 -15.43 -4.79
CA ASN A 286 -9.55 -14.89 -3.55
C ASN A 286 -9.13 -13.43 -3.31
N ILE A 287 -7.88 -13.06 -3.64
CA ILE A 287 -7.42 -11.67 -3.55
C ILE A 287 -8.10 -10.80 -4.62
N PHE A 288 -8.08 -11.24 -5.88
CA PHE A 288 -8.59 -10.46 -7.00
C PHE A 288 -10.11 -10.22 -6.90
N GLU A 289 -10.88 -11.26 -6.57
CA GLU A 289 -12.32 -11.13 -6.32
C GLU A 289 -12.61 -10.27 -5.08
N ALA A 290 -11.83 -10.37 -4.00
CA ALA A 290 -12.06 -9.52 -2.83
C ALA A 290 -11.84 -8.03 -3.15
N VAL A 291 -10.80 -7.67 -3.93
CA VAL A 291 -10.61 -6.29 -4.40
C VAL A 291 -11.77 -5.81 -5.27
N LYS A 292 -12.25 -6.67 -6.18
CA LYS A 292 -13.39 -6.38 -7.05
C LYS A 292 -14.70 -6.20 -6.28
N GLU A 293 -15.06 -7.15 -5.42
CA GLU A 293 -16.30 -7.16 -4.64
C GLU A 293 -16.36 -5.98 -3.68
N LEU A 294 -15.24 -5.63 -3.05
CA LEU A 294 -15.13 -4.51 -2.11
C LEU A 294 -14.86 -3.17 -2.80
N LYS A 295 -14.67 -3.15 -4.14
CA LYS A 295 -14.34 -1.97 -4.95
C LYS A 295 -13.14 -1.18 -4.40
N LEU A 296 -12.10 -1.90 -3.95
CA LEU A 296 -10.92 -1.26 -3.38
C LEU A 296 -10.11 -0.56 -4.46
N ASN A 297 -9.68 0.66 -4.18
CA ASN A 297 -8.67 1.36 -4.98
C ASN A 297 -7.28 0.90 -4.55
N CYS A 298 -6.93 -0.34 -4.91
CA CYS A 298 -5.73 -1.02 -4.45
C CYS A 298 -4.84 -1.41 -5.63
N LYS A 299 -3.52 -1.27 -5.47
CA LYS A 299 -2.53 -1.80 -6.41
C LYS A 299 -2.01 -3.15 -5.94
N ILE A 300 -1.90 -4.12 -6.84
CA ILE A 300 -1.46 -5.48 -6.52
C ILE A 300 -0.16 -5.77 -7.24
N MET A 301 0.89 -6.11 -6.49
CA MET A 301 2.05 -6.81 -7.00
C MET A 301 1.76 -8.31 -6.97
N ASN A 302 1.84 -8.94 -8.14
CA ASN A 302 1.61 -10.37 -8.34
C ASN A 302 2.95 -11.08 -8.58
N ALA A 303 3.38 -11.93 -7.63
CA ALA A 303 4.64 -12.64 -7.72
C ALA A 303 4.52 -13.94 -8.54
N CYS A 304 5.17 -13.92 -9.69
CA CYS A 304 5.27 -15.00 -10.66
C CYS A 304 6.74 -15.45 -10.80
N THR A 305 7.05 -16.33 -11.75
CA THR A 305 8.36 -17.00 -11.79
C THR A 305 8.90 -17.21 -13.19
N SER A 306 10.23 -17.21 -13.30
CA SER A 306 10.93 -17.69 -14.51
C SER A 306 10.61 -19.14 -14.87
N GLY A 307 10.18 -19.98 -13.92
CA GLY A 307 9.73 -21.36 -14.19
C GLY A 307 8.51 -21.48 -15.11
N GLU A 308 7.87 -20.35 -15.46
CA GLU A 308 6.83 -20.30 -16.49
C GLU A 308 7.37 -20.49 -17.91
N TYR A 309 8.63 -20.10 -18.16
CA TYR A 309 9.27 -20.29 -19.47
C TYR A 309 9.57 -21.76 -19.74
N GLY A 310 9.95 -22.51 -18.71
CA GLY A 310 10.36 -23.90 -18.80
C GLY A 310 11.79 -24.05 -19.30
N PHE A 311 12.05 -25.09 -20.11
CA PHE A 311 13.39 -25.36 -20.61
C PHE A 311 13.81 -24.30 -21.65
N VAL A 312 14.98 -23.69 -21.43
CA VAL A 312 15.55 -22.68 -22.33
C VAL A 312 17.00 -23.04 -22.63
N ASN A 313 17.37 -23.01 -23.91
CA ASN A 313 18.75 -23.20 -24.34
C ASN A 313 19.58 -21.94 -24.13
N GLU A 314 20.91 -22.10 -24.06
CA GLU A 314 21.82 -20.97 -23.81
C GLU A 314 21.75 -19.87 -24.87
N ASP A 315 21.58 -20.23 -26.15
CA ASP A 315 21.43 -19.32 -27.29
C ASP A 315 20.14 -18.48 -27.24
N GLN A 316 19.22 -18.82 -26.34
CA GLN A 316 17.96 -18.11 -26.14
C GLN A 316 17.99 -17.19 -24.90
N THR A 317 19.15 -17.07 -24.24
CA THR A 317 19.34 -16.16 -23.10
C THR A 317 19.98 -14.82 -23.53
N PRO A 318 19.67 -13.69 -22.86
CA PRO A 318 18.72 -13.54 -21.76
C PRO A 318 17.26 -13.67 -22.20
N ILE A 319 16.46 -14.34 -21.37
CA ILE A 319 15.04 -14.60 -21.61
C ILE A 319 14.23 -13.31 -21.53
N LYS A 320 13.51 -12.96 -22.61
CA LYS A 320 12.63 -11.78 -22.68
C LYS A 320 11.19 -12.14 -22.33
N GLU A 321 10.39 -11.15 -21.93
CA GLU A 321 8.98 -11.35 -21.57
C GLU A 321 8.11 -11.89 -22.72
N SER A 322 8.55 -11.70 -23.96
CA SER A 322 7.89 -12.16 -25.19
C SER A 322 8.14 -13.63 -25.52
N MET A 323 9.02 -14.33 -24.79
CA MET A 323 9.29 -15.74 -25.03
C MET A 323 8.06 -16.60 -24.69
N ASP A 324 7.87 -17.68 -25.46
CA ASP A 324 6.86 -18.68 -25.18
C ASP A 324 7.01 -19.28 -23.78
N LYS A 325 5.88 -19.56 -23.14
CA LYS A 325 5.84 -20.14 -21.78
C LYS A 325 5.47 -21.61 -21.87
N LYS A 326 6.43 -22.48 -21.57
CA LYS A 326 6.30 -23.94 -21.64
C LYS A 326 6.74 -24.58 -20.32
N PRO A 327 6.02 -24.30 -19.20
CA PRO A 327 6.45 -24.72 -17.87
C PRO A 327 6.63 -26.24 -17.78
N LEU A 328 7.68 -26.67 -17.09
CA LEU A 328 8.05 -28.09 -17.00
C LEU A 328 7.43 -28.81 -15.80
N HIS A 329 6.81 -28.09 -14.87
CA HIS A 329 6.30 -28.65 -13.61
C HIS A 329 4.99 -27.98 -13.19
N PRO A 330 4.13 -28.66 -12.39
CA PRO A 330 2.84 -28.11 -11.96
C PRO A 330 2.93 -26.74 -11.27
N TYR A 331 4.01 -26.46 -10.54
CA TYR A 331 4.27 -25.11 -9.99
C TYR A 331 4.34 -24.02 -11.08
N GLY A 332 5.02 -24.26 -12.20
CA GLY A 332 5.15 -23.32 -13.30
C GLY A 332 3.81 -23.13 -14.01
N CYS A 333 3.06 -24.23 -14.22
CA CYS A 333 1.68 -24.18 -14.74
C CYS A 333 0.77 -23.34 -13.84
N SER A 334 0.88 -23.48 -12.51
CA SER A 334 0.08 -22.71 -11.57
C SER A 334 0.38 -21.21 -11.63
N LYS A 335 1.66 -20.84 -11.79
CA LYS A 335 2.10 -19.45 -11.89
C LYS A 335 1.74 -18.81 -13.23
N LEU A 336 1.82 -19.57 -14.32
CA LEU A 336 1.32 -19.15 -15.62
C LEU A 336 -0.19 -18.88 -15.59
N CYS A 337 -0.97 -19.74 -14.91
CA CYS A 337 -2.40 -19.53 -14.72
C CYS A 337 -2.69 -18.28 -13.86
N GLN A 338 -1.96 -18.11 -12.76
CA GLN A 338 -2.03 -16.92 -11.90
C GLN A 338 -1.72 -15.62 -12.68
N GLU A 339 -0.69 -15.62 -13.52
CA GLU A 339 -0.37 -14.49 -14.42
C GLU A 339 -1.51 -14.20 -15.41
N ALA A 340 -2.03 -15.23 -16.08
CA ALA A 340 -3.12 -15.08 -17.04
C ALA A 340 -4.36 -14.48 -16.38
N LEU A 341 -4.70 -14.94 -15.17
CA LEU A 341 -5.80 -14.39 -14.38
C LEU A 341 -5.55 -12.93 -14.01
N ALA A 342 -4.35 -12.58 -13.53
CA ALA A 342 -4.00 -11.19 -13.21
C ALA A 342 -4.26 -10.26 -14.40
N TYR A 343 -3.85 -10.65 -15.62
CA TYR A 343 -4.14 -9.89 -16.83
C TYR A 343 -5.66 -9.80 -17.12
N GLN A 344 -6.40 -10.89 -16.97
CA GLN A 344 -7.86 -10.88 -17.20
C GLN A 344 -8.59 -9.96 -16.20
N TYR A 345 -8.16 -9.93 -14.94
CA TYR A 345 -8.76 -9.05 -13.93
C TYR A 345 -8.46 -7.57 -14.20
N TYR A 346 -7.25 -7.26 -14.65
CA TYR A 346 -6.93 -5.92 -15.14
C TYR A 346 -7.79 -5.56 -16.35
N LYS A 347 -7.83 -6.42 -17.38
CA LYS A 347 -8.44 -6.10 -18.67
C LYS A 347 -9.96 -5.92 -18.58
N ASN A 348 -10.63 -6.75 -17.79
CA ASN A 348 -12.10 -6.76 -17.71
C ASN A 348 -12.67 -5.90 -16.57
N PHE A 349 -11.92 -5.73 -15.48
CA PHE A 349 -12.42 -5.05 -14.27
C PHE A 349 -11.59 -3.83 -13.87
N GLY A 350 -10.51 -3.51 -14.59
CA GLY A 350 -9.65 -2.36 -14.30
C GLY A 350 -8.87 -2.46 -12.99
N ILE A 351 -8.74 -3.67 -12.42
CA ILE A 351 -7.96 -3.86 -11.19
C ILE A 351 -6.49 -3.62 -11.50
N HIS A 352 -5.85 -2.77 -10.71
CA HIS A 352 -4.44 -2.43 -10.91
C HIS A 352 -3.55 -3.58 -10.45
N ILE A 353 -3.15 -4.45 -11.38
CA ILE A 353 -2.29 -5.60 -11.09
C ILE A 353 -1.02 -5.51 -11.93
N LEU A 354 0.14 -5.67 -11.30
CA LEU A 354 1.45 -5.69 -11.91
C LEU A 354 2.09 -7.05 -11.65
N THR A 355 2.53 -7.76 -12.69
CA THR A 355 3.12 -9.09 -12.52
C THR A 355 4.62 -9.07 -12.73
N PHE A 356 5.34 -9.73 -11.82
CA PHE A 356 6.79 -9.92 -11.92
C PHE A 356 7.13 -11.39 -12.09
N ARG A 357 7.83 -11.74 -13.16
CA ARG A 357 8.46 -13.06 -13.32
C ARG A 357 9.83 -13.01 -12.66
N ILE A 358 9.89 -13.55 -11.44
CA ILE A 358 11.07 -13.51 -10.60
C ILE A 358 12.03 -14.65 -10.99
N PHE A 359 13.28 -14.30 -11.28
CA PHE A 359 14.39 -15.23 -11.50
C PHE A 359 15.13 -15.51 -10.18
N ASN A 360 16.26 -16.21 -10.24
CA ASN A 360 17.01 -16.62 -9.07
C ASN A 360 17.31 -15.44 -8.15
N THR A 361 16.85 -15.57 -6.92
CA THR A 361 17.01 -14.57 -5.86
C THR A 361 17.48 -15.27 -4.60
N THR A 362 18.48 -14.70 -3.94
CA THR A 362 19.04 -15.22 -2.70
C THR A 362 19.27 -14.10 -1.68
N GLY A 363 19.72 -14.45 -0.48
CA GLY A 363 19.98 -13.51 0.60
C GLY A 363 19.68 -14.07 1.99
N PRO A 364 19.87 -13.26 3.06
CA PRO A 364 19.59 -13.68 4.43
C PRO A 364 18.16 -14.20 4.61
N HIS A 365 17.95 -15.18 5.49
CA HIS A 365 16.70 -15.95 5.68
C HIS A 365 16.31 -16.91 4.54
N LYS A 366 17.04 -16.95 3.42
CA LYS A 366 16.76 -17.92 2.36
C LYS A 366 17.13 -19.34 2.82
N VAL A 367 16.30 -20.29 2.43
CA VAL A 367 16.52 -21.74 2.56
C VAL A 367 16.25 -22.41 1.21
N ASN A 368 16.80 -23.61 1.02
CA ASN A 368 16.55 -24.47 -0.14
C ASN A 368 16.93 -23.82 -1.48
N ASP A 369 18.05 -23.09 -1.50
CA ASP A 369 18.72 -22.64 -2.72
C ASP A 369 20.23 -22.90 -2.60
N VAL A 370 20.93 -22.86 -3.73
CA VAL A 370 22.36 -23.23 -3.78
C VAL A 370 23.20 -22.38 -2.82
N CYS A 371 22.96 -21.06 -2.76
CA CYS A 371 23.72 -20.18 -1.86
C CYS A 371 23.41 -20.49 -0.39
N ALA A 372 22.13 -20.61 0.00
CA ALA A 372 21.79 -20.92 1.38
C ALA A 372 22.27 -22.30 1.82
N ASP A 373 22.15 -23.32 0.96
CA ASP A 373 22.57 -24.68 1.26
C ASP A 373 24.09 -24.72 1.49
N PHE A 374 24.88 -24.03 0.67
CA PHE A 374 26.32 -23.94 0.85
C PHE A 374 26.69 -23.18 2.12
N VAL A 375 26.09 -22.01 2.35
CA VAL A 375 26.32 -21.19 3.55
C VAL A 375 26.00 -21.98 4.82
N GLN A 376 24.86 -22.65 4.92
CA GLN A 376 24.47 -23.42 6.11
C GLN A 376 25.41 -24.60 6.36
N ARG A 377 25.86 -25.30 5.31
CA ARG A 377 26.86 -26.38 5.43
C ARG A 377 28.19 -25.84 5.94
N LEU A 378 28.63 -24.68 5.44
CA LEU A 378 29.86 -24.02 5.90
C LEU A 378 29.76 -23.58 7.36
N ILE A 379 28.64 -22.99 7.79
CA ILE A 379 28.45 -22.62 9.20
C ILE A 379 28.42 -23.85 10.11
N THR A 380 27.83 -24.96 9.65
CA THR A 380 27.86 -26.23 10.38
C THR A 380 29.30 -26.75 10.55
N MET A 381 30.13 -26.66 9.51
CA MET A 381 31.57 -27.01 9.55
C MET A 381 32.41 -26.03 10.37
N GLU A 382 31.99 -24.76 10.45
CA GLU A 382 32.65 -23.76 11.29
C GLU A 382 32.51 -24.12 12.77
N LYS A 383 31.32 -24.63 13.17
CA LYS A 383 31.00 -25.00 14.55
C LYS A 383 31.49 -26.38 14.96
N ASP A 384 31.48 -27.35 14.06
CA ASP A 384 31.94 -28.71 14.34
C ASP A 384 33.40 -28.90 13.90
N THR A 385 34.33 -28.68 14.83
CA THR A 385 35.77 -28.83 14.59
C THR A 385 36.25 -30.28 14.58
N THR A 386 35.39 -31.25 14.88
CA THR A 386 35.76 -32.67 14.99
C THR A 386 35.63 -33.44 13.68
N LYS A 387 34.93 -32.87 12.68
CA LYS A 387 34.68 -33.50 11.39
C LYS A 387 35.58 -32.93 10.29
N GLU A 388 35.83 -33.77 9.28
CA GLU A 388 36.41 -33.31 8.03
C GLU A 388 35.53 -32.25 7.37
N LYS A 389 36.15 -31.18 6.90
CA LYS A 389 35.47 -30.04 6.28
C LYS A 389 35.32 -30.29 4.79
N ILE A 390 34.28 -31.04 4.42
CA ILE A 390 33.96 -31.37 3.03
C ILE A 390 32.64 -30.72 2.62
N LEU A 391 32.70 -29.69 1.78
CA LEU A 391 31.54 -29.08 1.14
C LEU A 391 31.00 -30.01 0.05
N ARG A 392 29.91 -30.70 0.37
CA ARG A 392 29.17 -31.48 -0.61
C ARG A 392 28.42 -30.56 -1.56
N THR A 393 28.46 -30.81 -2.86
CA THR A 393 27.74 -30.03 -3.87
C THR A 393 27.04 -30.92 -4.88
N GLY A 394 26.10 -30.36 -5.63
CA GLY A 394 25.62 -30.95 -6.89
C GLY A 394 26.57 -30.60 -8.04
N THR A 395 26.03 -30.48 -9.25
CA THR A 395 26.79 -29.99 -10.41
C THR A 395 27.30 -28.56 -10.18
N LEU A 396 28.55 -28.30 -10.57
CA LEU A 396 29.16 -26.98 -10.52
C LEU A 396 29.09 -26.24 -11.87
N GLU A 397 28.65 -26.92 -12.93
CA GLU A 397 28.68 -26.41 -14.30
C GLU A 397 27.51 -25.47 -14.64
N THR A 398 26.45 -25.50 -13.84
CA THR A 398 25.27 -24.68 -14.11
C THR A 398 25.51 -23.21 -13.81
N ARG A 399 24.80 -22.35 -14.54
CA ARG A 399 24.96 -20.89 -14.46
C ARG A 399 23.65 -20.20 -14.09
N ARG A 400 23.69 -19.22 -13.19
CA ARG A 400 22.50 -18.54 -12.69
C ARG A 400 22.75 -17.04 -12.61
N ALA A 401 21.83 -16.24 -13.14
CA ALA A 401 21.77 -14.83 -12.85
C ALA A 401 21.14 -14.62 -11.47
N ILE A 402 21.89 -14.07 -10.52
CA ILE A 402 21.46 -13.98 -9.11
C ILE A 402 21.18 -12.53 -8.73
N THR A 403 20.04 -12.28 -8.07
CA THR A 403 19.68 -11.00 -7.47
C THR A 403 19.64 -11.11 -5.94
N ASP A 404 20.18 -10.11 -5.22
CA ASP A 404 19.94 -9.99 -3.78
C ASP A 404 18.47 -9.64 -3.50
N VAL A 405 17.86 -10.32 -2.53
CA VAL A 405 16.46 -10.10 -2.14
C VAL A 405 16.14 -8.64 -1.81
N ARG A 406 17.06 -7.89 -1.22
CA ARG A 406 16.84 -6.49 -0.83
C ARG A 406 16.71 -5.58 -2.06
N ASP A 407 17.46 -5.86 -3.12
CA ASP A 407 17.32 -5.13 -4.39
C ASP A 407 16.05 -5.54 -5.15
N LEU A 408 15.67 -6.82 -5.05
CA LEU A 408 14.40 -7.30 -5.59
C LEU A 408 13.20 -6.63 -4.89
N ILE A 409 13.24 -6.46 -3.57
CA ILE A 409 12.20 -5.76 -2.80
C ILE A 409 12.05 -4.31 -3.26
N LYS A 410 13.16 -3.60 -3.51
CA LYS A 410 13.12 -2.24 -4.09
C LYS A 410 12.44 -2.25 -5.46
N ALA A 411 12.68 -3.27 -6.29
CA ALA A 411 12.02 -3.44 -7.58
C ALA A 411 10.49 -3.57 -7.44
N PHE A 412 10.02 -4.36 -6.47
CA PHE A 412 8.58 -4.51 -6.24
C PHE A 412 7.90 -3.17 -5.93
N HIS A 413 8.49 -2.39 -5.02
CA HIS A 413 7.96 -1.10 -4.61
C HIS A 413 7.95 -0.09 -5.75
N ILE A 414 9.12 0.17 -6.38
CA ILE A 414 9.21 1.17 -7.47
C ILE A 414 8.38 0.77 -8.69
N GLY A 415 8.21 -0.53 -8.93
CA GLY A 415 7.38 -1.04 -10.00
C GLY A 415 5.90 -0.69 -9.80
N LEU A 416 5.34 -0.87 -8.60
CA LEU A 416 3.96 -0.44 -8.32
C LEU A 416 3.75 1.08 -8.43
N GLU A 417 4.81 1.86 -8.27
CA GLU A 417 4.76 3.32 -8.43
C GLU A 417 4.78 3.74 -9.90
N LYS A 418 5.65 3.14 -10.72
CA LYS A 418 5.99 3.65 -12.06
C LYS A 418 5.53 2.79 -13.22
N CYS A 419 5.40 1.48 -13.05
CA CYS A 419 5.06 0.60 -14.17
C CYS A 419 3.57 0.68 -14.53
N PRO A 420 3.22 0.65 -15.82
CA PRO A 420 1.84 0.48 -16.25
C PRO A 420 1.21 -0.80 -15.67
N PRO A 421 -0.05 -0.76 -15.18
CA PRO A 421 -0.78 -1.95 -14.75
C PRO A 421 -1.12 -2.86 -15.92
N GLY A 422 -1.34 -4.14 -15.65
CA GLY A 422 -1.65 -5.17 -16.64
C GLY A 422 -0.41 -5.75 -17.34
N GLU A 423 0.74 -5.11 -17.16
CA GLU A 423 1.99 -5.54 -17.76
C GLU A 423 2.72 -6.60 -16.91
N VAL A 424 3.58 -7.34 -17.59
CA VAL A 424 4.50 -8.32 -17.00
C VAL A 424 5.94 -7.86 -17.19
N TYR A 425 6.77 -8.08 -16.17
CA TYR A 425 8.19 -7.72 -16.18
C TYR A 425 9.04 -8.87 -15.64
N ASN A 426 10.15 -9.15 -16.32
CA ASN A 426 11.20 -10.02 -15.81
C ASN A 426 12.06 -9.26 -14.79
N LEU A 427 12.33 -9.90 -13.66
CA LEU A 427 13.28 -9.42 -12.65
C LEU A 427 14.37 -10.47 -12.47
N SER A 428 15.54 -10.22 -13.08
CA SER A 428 16.69 -11.13 -13.10
C SER A 428 17.98 -10.45 -12.69
N GLY A 429 18.96 -11.25 -12.27
CA GLY A 429 20.31 -10.80 -11.91
C GLY A 429 21.00 -10.14 -13.10
N GLU A 430 21.83 -9.12 -12.84
CA GLU A 430 22.65 -8.50 -13.89
C GLU A 430 23.85 -9.34 -14.28
N HIS A 431 24.31 -10.19 -13.36
CA HIS A 431 25.50 -11.01 -13.51
C HIS A 431 25.14 -12.49 -13.41
N VAL A 432 25.67 -13.26 -14.36
CA VAL A 432 25.53 -14.71 -14.41
C VAL A 432 26.74 -15.33 -13.74
N TYR A 433 26.50 -16.16 -12.74
CA TYR A 433 27.54 -16.87 -12.01
C TYR A 433 27.45 -18.37 -12.29
N LYS A 434 28.57 -19.00 -12.59
CA LYS A 434 28.75 -20.45 -12.51
C LYS A 434 28.72 -20.86 -11.04
N ILE A 435 28.11 -22.01 -10.71
CA ILE A 435 28.03 -22.47 -9.32
C ILE A 435 29.44 -22.65 -8.70
N GLU A 436 30.43 -23.04 -9.50
CA GLU A 436 31.85 -23.07 -9.11
C GLU A 436 32.36 -21.72 -8.59
N GLU A 437 32.00 -20.60 -9.25
CA GLU A 437 32.44 -19.26 -8.83
C GLU A 437 31.88 -18.91 -7.44
N ILE A 438 30.65 -19.33 -7.14
CA ILE A 438 30.04 -19.15 -5.81
C ILE A 438 30.83 -19.93 -4.73
N VAL A 439 31.26 -21.15 -5.03
CA VAL A 439 32.10 -21.94 -4.11
C VAL A 439 33.42 -21.23 -3.83
N GLU A 440 34.07 -20.68 -4.86
CA GLU A 440 35.35 -19.99 -4.71
C GLU A 440 35.22 -18.63 -4.00
N LEU A 441 34.10 -17.91 -4.18
CA LEU A 441 33.79 -16.74 -3.36
C LEU A 441 33.63 -17.14 -1.89
N LEU A 442 32.84 -18.17 -1.60
CA LEU A 442 32.66 -18.66 -0.23
C LEU A 442 33.96 -19.11 0.42
N ARG A 443 34.86 -19.75 -0.34
CA ARG A 443 36.20 -20.14 0.11
C ARG A 443 37.02 -18.95 0.63
N LYS A 444 36.85 -17.77 0.03
CA LYS A 444 37.51 -16.52 0.45
C LYS A 444 36.85 -15.86 1.66
N LEU A 445 35.56 -16.15 1.91
CA LEU A 445 34.77 -15.51 2.97
C LEU A 445 34.79 -16.26 4.31
N VAL A 446 35.26 -17.51 4.33
CA VAL A 446 35.40 -18.32 5.55
C VAL A 446 36.85 -18.39 6.03
N ASN A 447 37.06 -18.46 7.34
CA ASN A 447 38.39 -18.46 7.95
C ASN A 447 39.00 -19.87 8.10
N PHE A 448 38.52 -20.86 7.34
CA PHE A 448 39.00 -22.24 7.40
C PHE A 448 39.07 -22.87 6.00
N LYS A 449 39.93 -23.87 5.84
CA LYS A 449 40.01 -24.65 4.61
C LYS A 449 38.96 -25.75 4.59
N PHE A 450 38.39 -26.00 3.41
CA PHE A 450 37.49 -27.12 3.15
C PHE A 450 37.77 -27.71 1.76
N GLU A 451 37.51 -29.01 1.60
CA GLU A 451 37.51 -29.67 0.30
C GLU A 451 36.10 -29.63 -0.30
N GLN A 452 36.00 -29.67 -1.62
CA GLN A 452 34.73 -29.76 -2.33
C GLN A 452 34.57 -31.18 -2.88
N TRP A 453 33.38 -31.76 -2.71
CA TRP A 453 33.05 -33.08 -3.27
C TRP A 453 31.66 -33.08 -3.90
N THR A 454 31.56 -33.56 -5.14
CA THR A 454 30.30 -33.67 -5.86
C THR A 454 29.56 -34.92 -5.42
N ASP A 455 28.44 -34.76 -4.71
CA ASP A 455 27.61 -35.86 -4.21
C ASP A 455 26.62 -36.31 -5.29
N PRO A 456 26.67 -37.57 -5.78
CA PRO A 456 25.72 -38.07 -6.78
C PRO A 456 24.25 -37.92 -6.37
N LYS A 457 23.94 -37.90 -5.06
CA LYS A 457 22.58 -37.72 -4.54
C LYS A 457 22.04 -36.29 -4.72
N LEU A 458 22.92 -35.32 -4.97
CA LEU A 458 22.55 -33.91 -5.20
C LEU A 458 22.45 -33.55 -6.68
N LEU A 459 22.75 -34.49 -7.59
CA LEU A 459 22.58 -34.31 -9.02
C LEU A 459 21.10 -34.36 -9.38
N ARG A 460 20.65 -33.36 -10.14
CA ARG A 460 19.28 -33.31 -10.65
C ARG A 460 19.18 -34.10 -11.96
N PRO A 461 18.09 -34.87 -12.19
CA PRO A 461 17.88 -35.58 -13.46
C PRO A 461 17.87 -34.66 -14.68
N THR A 462 17.37 -33.44 -14.49
CA THR A 462 17.34 -32.35 -15.46
C THR A 462 17.75 -31.08 -14.73
N ASP A 463 18.81 -30.41 -15.18
CA ASP A 463 19.20 -29.09 -14.68
C ASP A 463 19.36 -28.13 -15.85
N GLU A 464 18.78 -26.95 -15.73
CA GLU A 464 18.88 -25.94 -16.77
C GLU A 464 20.34 -25.46 -16.82
N PRO A 465 20.98 -25.44 -18.01
CA PRO A 465 22.39 -25.07 -18.13
C PRO A 465 22.60 -23.61 -17.69
N ILE A 466 21.65 -22.73 -18.00
CA ILE A 466 21.66 -21.33 -17.62
C ILE A 466 20.25 -20.83 -17.28
N ILE A 467 20.14 -20.00 -16.23
CA ILE A 467 18.91 -19.25 -15.92
C ILE A 467 19.27 -17.77 -15.91
N TYR A 468 18.88 -17.04 -16.96
CA TYR A 468 19.18 -15.62 -17.12
C TYR A 468 18.05 -14.92 -17.89
N GLY A 469 17.49 -13.87 -17.28
CA GLY A 469 16.39 -13.08 -17.85
C GLY A 469 16.81 -11.66 -18.20
N ASP A 470 16.15 -11.09 -19.22
CA ASP A 470 16.33 -9.71 -19.62
C ASP A 470 15.39 -8.82 -18.80
N SER A 471 15.96 -7.90 -18.01
CA SER A 471 15.18 -6.93 -17.21
C SER A 471 15.15 -5.53 -17.83
N THR A 472 15.57 -5.36 -19.09
CA THR A 472 15.67 -4.05 -19.77
C THR A 472 14.34 -3.32 -19.80
N LYS A 473 13.24 -4.04 -20.07
CA LYS A 473 11.88 -3.48 -20.06
C LYS A 473 11.59 -2.78 -18.72
N PHE A 474 11.83 -3.45 -17.60
CA PHE A 474 11.61 -2.91 -16.26
C PHE A 474 12.53 -1.73 -15.93
N LYS A 475 13.82 -1.86 -16.24
CA LYS A 475 14.84 -0.83 -15.95
C LYS A 475 14.57 0.46 -16.72
N SER A 476 14.17 0.36 -17.99
CA SER A 476 13.90 1.53 -18.83
C SER A 476 12.80 2.43 -18.27
N ILE A 477 11.80 1.86 -17.60
CA ILE A 477 10.67 2.59 -17.00
C ILE A 477 11.02 3.11 -15.61
N THR A 478 11.68 2.28 -14.79
CA THR A 478 11.81 2.54 -13.36
C THR A 478 13.11 3.25 -12.99
N GLY A 479 14.17 3.04 -13.78
CA GLY A 479 15.54 3.37 -13.43
C GLY A 479 16.16 2.41 -12.40
N TRP A 480 15.52 1.28 -12.10
CA TRP A 480 16.01 0.31 -11.12
C TRP A 480 17.38 -0.26 -11.49
N LYS A 481 18.23 -0.45 -10.48
CA LYS A 481 19.58 -1.01 -10.58
C LYS A 481 19.83 -1.92 -9.39
N GLN A 482 20.67 -2.92 -9.58
CA GLN A 482 21.19 -3.75 -8.48
C GLN A 482 22.35 -2.99 -7.84
N GLU A 483 22.35 -2.94 -6.51
CA GLU A 483 23.32 -2.18 -5.71
C GLU A 483 24.18 -3.11 -4.85
N ILE A 484 23.69 -4.31 -4.54
CA ILE A 484 24.34 -5.25 -3.63
C ILE A 484 25.11 -6.31 -4.43
N PRO A 485 26.45 -6.32 -4.35
CA PRO A 485 27.26 -7.35 -5.02
C PRO A 485 27.11 -8.70 -4.32
N ILE A 486 27.36 -9.78 -5.07
CA ILE A 486 27.15 -11.16 -4.59
C ILE A 486 28.00 -11.49 -3.35
N GLU A 487 29.21 -10.93 -3.24
CA GLU A 487 30.09 -11.11 -2.08
C GLU A 487 29.48 -10.56 -0.80
N GLN A 488 28.81 -9.40 -0.89
CA GLN A 488 28.08 -8.81 0.23
C GLN A 488 26.88 -9.69 0.60
N THR A 489 26.12 -10.17 -0.40
CA THR A 489 25.00 -11.10 -0.18
C THR A 489 25.46 -12.37 0.56
N LEU A 490 26.52 -13.02 0.10
CA LEU A 490 27.07 -14.24 0.72
C LEU A 490 27.60 -13.97 2.13
N THR A 491 28.26 -12.84 2.35
CA THR A 491 28.75 -12.40 3.67
C THR A 491 27.59 -12.21 4.65
N ASP A 492 26.54 -11.51 4.23
CA ASP A 492 25.35 -11.28 5.06
C ASP A 492 24.61 -12.59 5.36
N MET A 493 24.58 -13.53 4.42
CA MET A 493 24.03 -14.87 4.64
C MET A 493 24.83 -15.67 5.66
N LEU A 494 26.16 -15.69 5.56
CA LEU A 494 27.04 -16.34 6.54
C LEU A 494 26.80 -15.76 7.95
N ASN A 495 26.79 -14.43 8.06
CA ASN A 495 26.54 -13.74 9.33
C ASN A 495 25.16 -14.05 9.90
N PHE A 496 24.13 -14.07 9.06
CA PHE A 496 22.78 -14.45 9.48
C PHE A 496 22.77 -15.87 10.04
N TRP A 497 23.28 -16.86 9.29
CA TRP A 497 23.23 -18.26 9.71
C TRP A 497 24.12 -18.57 10.92
N ARG A 498 25.20 -17.81 11.16
CA ARG A 498 26.00 -17.89 12.40
C ARG A 498 25.20 -17.58 13.67
N THR A 499 24.16 -16.75 13.56
CA THR A 499 23.29 -16.39 14.70
C THR A 499 22.13 -17.36 14.90
N LYS A 500 21.84 -18.23 13.92
CA LYS A 500 20.66 -19.10 13.89
C LYS A 500 20.99 -20.58 14.11
N LEU A 501 22.03 -21.08 13.44
CA LEU A 501 22.69 -22.34 13.79
C LEU A 501 23.64 -22.06 14.94
#